data_AF-A0A2A4PCZ5-F1
#
_entry.id   AF-A0A2A4PCZ5-F1
#
_cell.length_a   1.000
_cell.length_b   1.000
_cell.length_c   1.000
_cell.angle_alpha   90.00
_cell.angle_beta   90.00
_cell.angle_gamma   90.00
#
_symmetry.space_group_name_H-M   'P 1'
#
loop_
_entity.id
_entity.type
_entity.pdbx_description
1 polymer ?
#
loop_
_entity_poly.entity_id
_entity_poly.type
_entity_poly.pdbx_seq_one_letter_code
_entity_poly.pdbx_strand_id
1 'polypeptide(L)'
;MHFLTVALPLLEKTINSQLEVMELVVAEMVSAIEHDEIIYTFGTGHSHMLSMEFFARAGGLANIAPILDPSYLNGFGATRSGALERLSGIADIVWDEYDCSSAGLLFIASNSGLNASSIEFALRAKKENVTTVAITSVAQSTANASKHPSGEKLMNITDYVIDNGAPNGDGILDYGSGLTGGFSSLSGIAIVQSLMSETIRICGLEEIDAPFYQSQNTERKNTNADLYKQFKSRIKHL
;
A
#
# COMPACT_ATOMS: atom_id res chain seq x y z
N MET A 1 -24.20 7.57 -14.25
CA MET A 1 -22.86 8.16 -14.49
C MET A 1 -21.98 7.08 -15.12
N HIS A 2 -21.43 7.31 -16.33
CA HIS A 2 -20.79 6.25 -17.14
C HIS A 2 -19.58 5.58 -16.45
N PHE A 3 -18.78 6.33 -15.69
CA PHE A 3 -17.67 5.74 -14.94
C PHE A 3 -18.12 4.60 -14.01
N LEU A 4 -19.17 4.82 -13.21
CA LEU A 4 -19.64 3.84 -12.24
C LEU A 4 -20.20 2.56 -12.89
N THR A 5 -20.77 2.67 -14.09
CA THR A 5 -21.30 1.49 -14.81
C THR A 5 -20.20 0.56 -15.31
N VAL A 6 -18.98 1.08 -15.51
CA VAL A 6 -17.80 0.29 -15.91
C VAL A 6 -16.96 -0.10 -14.69
N ALA A 7 -16.76 0.82 -13.75
CA ALA A 7 -15.87 0.65 -12.61
C ALA A 7 -16.38 -0.39 -11.61
N LEU A 8 -17.68 -0.42 -11.28
CA LEU A 8 -18.19 -1.30 -10.22
C LEU A 8 -18.11 -2.79 -10.59
N PRO A 9 -18.52 -3.25 -11.79
CA PRO A 9 -18.35 -4.65 -12.16
C PRO A 9 -16.87 -5.05 -12.28
N LEU A 10 -16.01 -4.13 -12.74
CA LEU A 10 -14.58 -4.37 -12.81
C LEU A 10 -13.96 -4.50 -11.41
N LEU A 11 -14.42 -3.68 -10.46
CA LEU A 11 -13.99 -3.74 -9.06
C LEU A 11 -14.37 -5.08 -8.44
N GLU A 12 -15.62 -5.50 -8.56
CA GLU A 12 -16.09 -6.79 -8.05
C GLU A 12 -15.27 -7.94 -8.63
N LYS A 13 -15.07 -7.95 -9.95
CA LYS A 13 -14.23 -8.95 -10.63
C LYS A 13 -12.79 -8.94 -10.09
N THR A 14 -12.21 -7.75 -9.92
CA THR A 14 -10.84 -7.57 -9.43
C THR A 14 -10.71 -8.16 -8.03
N ILE A 15 -11.53 -7.73 -7.08
CA ILE A 15 -11.48 -8.20 -5.69
C ILE A 15 -11.67 -9.72 -5.62
N ASN A 16 -12.67 -10.27 -6.32
CA ASN A 16 -12.93 -11.72 -6.32
C ASN A 16 -11.75 -12.53 -6.86
N SER A 17 -10.97 -11.97 -7.80
CA SER A 17 -9.78 -12.65 -8.34
C SER A 17 -8.58 -12.63 -7.40
N GLN A 18 -8.58 -11.77 -6.38
CA GLN A 18 -7.45 -11.58 -5.46
C GLN A 18 -7.70 -12.17 -4.06
N LEU A 19 -8.83 -12.86 -3.84
CA LEU A 19 -9.21 -13.36 -2.51
C LEU A 19 -8.13 -14.25 -1.89
N GLU A 20 -7.60 -15.23 -2.63
CA GLU A 20 -6.59 -16.17 -2.11
C GLU A 20 -5.32 -15.46 -1.63
N VAL A 21 -4.78 -14.51 -2.42
CA VAL A 21 -3.59 -13.75 -2.01
C VAL A 21 -3.91 -12.78 -0.88
N MET A 22 -5.11 -12.19 -0.87
CA MET A 22 -5.54 -11.31 0.20
C MET A 22 -5.70 -12.06 1.53
N GLU A 23 -6.18 -13.31 1.54
CA GLU A 23 -6.25 -14.16 2.73
C GLU A 23 -4.85 -14.43 3.31
N LEU A 24 -3.86 -14.72 2.45
CA LEU A 24 -2.47 -14.88 2.89
C LEU A 24 -1.89 -13.59 3.48
N VAL A 25 -2.14 -12.45 2.83
CA VAL A 25 -1.70 -11.14 3.32
C VAL A 25 -2.38 -10.76 4.64
N VAL A 26 -3.67 -11.11 4.82
CA VAL A 26 -4.36 -10.93 6.10
C VAL A 26 -3.66 -11.75 7.19
N ALA A 27 -3.24 -12.99 6.92
CA ALA A 27 -2.51 -13.79 7.90
C ALA A 27 -1.17 -13.13 8.31
N GLU A 28 -0.44 -12.53 7.37
CA GLU A 28 0.77 -11.76 7.68
C GLU A 28 0.46 -10.52 8.54
N MET A 29 -0.64 -9.82 8.25
CA MET A 29 -1.08 -8.66 9.05
C MET A 29 -1.51 -9.06 10.47
N VAL A 30 -2.18 -10.19 10.64
CA VAL A 30 -2.53 -10.76 11.95
C VAL A 30 -1.26 -11.12 12.72
N SER A 31 -0.32 -11.83 12.07
CA SER A 31 0.98 -12.17 12.66
C SER A 31 1.74 -10.92 13.13
N ALA A 32 1.78 -9.86 12.32
CA ALA A 32 2.41 -8.60 12.70
C ALA A 32 1.74 -7.96 13.94
N ILE A 33 0.43 -8.12 14.12
CA ILE A 33 -0.27 -7.66 15.34
C ILE A 33 0.13 -8.53 16.54
N GLU A 34 0.10 -9.86 16.40
CA GLU A 34 0.46 -10.79 17.48
C GLU A 34 1.88 -10.58 18.02
N HIS A 35 2.81 -10.23 17.14
CA HIS A 35 4.21 -10.00 17.48
C HIS A 35 4.54 -8.53 17.83
N ASP A 36 3.53 -7.66 17.96
CA ASP A 36 3.68 -6.22 18.21
C ASP A 36 4.62 -5.53 17.19
N GLU A 37 4.52 -5.90 15.92
CA GLU A 37 5.33 -5.37 14.82
C GLU A 37 4.66 -4.17 14.13
N ILE A 38 5.48 -3.31 13.54
CA ILE A 38 4.99 -2.21 12.69
C ILE A 38 4.83 -2.72 11.25
N ILE A 39 3.69 -2.37 10.65
CA ILE A 39 3.43 -2.58 9.23
C ILE A 39 3.76 -1.27 8.51
N TYR A 40 4.78 -1.29 7.67
CA TYR A 40 5.14 -0.13 6.86
C TYR A 40 4.33 -0.11 5.56
N THR A 41 4.05 1.10 5.07
CA THR A 41 3.40 1.27 3.77
C THR A 41 4.13 2.33 2.96
N PHE A 42 4.38 2.07 1.69
CA PHE A 42 5.11 2.95 0.80
C PHE A 42 4.39 3.06 -0.55
N GLY A 43 4.39 4.25 -1.12
CA GLY A 43 3.88 4.47 -2.47
C GLY A 43 4.41 5.77 -3.05
N THR A 44 4.60 5.79 -4.37
CA THR A 44 5.13 6.94 -5.10
C THR A 44 4.02 7.61 -5.92
N GLY A 45 4.17 8.91 -6.16
CA GLY A 45 3.23 9.64 -7.01
C GLY A 45 1.81 9.62 -6.46
N HIS A 46 0.83 9.12 -7.22
CA HIS A 46 -0.53 8.94 -6.70
C HIS A 46 -0.68 7.72 -5.78
N SER A 47 0.19 6.71 -5.90
CA SER A 47 0.08 5.48 -5.12
C SER A 47 0.33 5.69 -3.61
N HIS A 48 0.95 6.81 -3.20
CA HIS A 48 1.04 7.18 -1.77
C HIS A 48 -0.33 7.35 -1.09
N MET A 49 -1.40 7.59 -1.87
CA MET A 49 -2.75 7.67 -1.32
C MET A 49 -3.18 6.34 -0.68
N LEU A 50 -2.65 5.20 -1.13
CA LEU A 50 -2.91 3.92 -0.45
C LEU A 50 -2.22 3.85 0.91
N SER A 51 -0.98 4.35 1.03
CA SER A 51 -0.30 4.49 2.32
C SER A 51 -1.08 5.38 3.29
N MET A 52 -1.65 6.48 2.78
CA MET A 52 -2.54 7.34 3.56
C MET A 52 -3.85 6.65 3.93
N GLU A 53 -4.41 5.80 3.07
CA GLU A 53 -5.65 5.06 3.35
C GLU A 53 -5.47 4.06 4.50
N PHE A 54 -4.29 3.45 4.62
CA PHE A 54 -3.95 2.61 5.78
C PHE A 54 -3.82 3.42 7.07
N PHE A 55 -3.37 4.68 7.00
CA PHE A 55 -2.83 5.40 8.15
C PHE A 55 -3.84 6.25 8.92
N ALA A 56 -3.81 6.15 10.25
CA ALA A 56 -4.40 7.09 11.21
C ALA A 56 -5.85 7.52 10.92
N ARG A 57 -6.69 6.59 10.46
CA ARG A 57 -8.11 6.81 10.17
C ARG A 57 -9.02 5.92 11.00
N ALA A 58 -10.27 6.35 11.18
CA ALA A 58 -11.29 5.52 11.82
C ALA A 58 -11.51 4.20 11.06
N GLY A 59 -11.57 3.11 11.82
CA GLY A 59 -11.64 1.73 11.31
C GLY A 59 -10.29 1.15 10.89
N GLY A 60 -9.20 1.94 10.94
CA GLY A 60 -7.86 1.49 10.58
C GLY A 60 -7.03 1.03 11.79
N LEU A 61 -6.13 0.08 11.54
CA LEU A 61 -5.09 -0.36 12.48
C LEU A 61 -4.16 0.79 12.88
N ALA A 62 -3.67 0.75 14.10
CA ALA A 62 -2.83 1.77 14.69
C ALA A 62 -1.32 1.49 14.55
N ASN A 63 -0.91 0.25 14.28
CA ASN A 63 0.47 -0.16 14.04
C ASN A 63 0.94 0.06 12.58
N ILE A 64 0.27 0.93 11.82
CA ILE A 64 0.65 1.30 10.44
C ILE A 64 1.59 2.50 10.42
N ALA A 65 2.78 2.34 9.85
CA ALA A 65 3.71 3.44 9.59
C ALA A 65 3.82 3.78 8.09
N PRO A 66 3.22 4.88 7.61
CA PRO A 66 3.38 5.27 6.22
C PRO A 66 4.74 5.95 5.99
N ILE A 67 5.39 5.60 4.89
CA ILE A 67 6.61 6.24 4.41
C ILE A 67 6.20 7.40 3.50
N LEU A 68 6.14 8.60 4.10
CA LEU A 68 5.68 9.84 3.46
C LEU A 68 6.86 10.80 3.20
N ASP A 69 7.85 10.34 2.45
CA ASP A 69 9.00 11.18 2.09
C ASP A 69 8.64 12.20 0.97
N PRO A 70 8.91 13.51 1.15
CA PRO A 70 8.60 14.55 0.16
C PRO A 70 9.19 14.32 -1.23
N SER A 71 10.20 13.47 -1.39
CA SER A 71 10.77 13.10 -2.69
C SER A 71 9.80 12.30 -3.55
N TYR A 72 8.83 11.62 -2.94
CA TYR A 72 7.90 10.73 -3.64
C TYR A 72 6.47 11.25 -3.72
N LEU A 73 6.14 12.30 -2.96
CA LEU A 73 4.78 12.82 -2.82
C LEU A 73 4.46 13.90 -3.86
N ASN A 74 3.30 13.78 -4.51
CA ASN A 74 2.81 14.77 -5.48
C ASN A 74 2.64 16.18 -4.89
N GLY A 75 2.31 16.28 -3.59
CA GLY A 75 2.13 17.54 -2.88
C GLY A 75 3.39 18.42 -2.82
N PHE A 76 4.56 17.82 -3.01
CA PHE A 76 5.86 18.53 -3.07
C PHE A 76 6.38 18.67 -4.52
N GLY A 77 5.49 18.51 -5.50
CA GLY A 77 5.73 18.71 -6.93
C GLY A 77 5.66 17.41 -7.73
N ALA A 78 4.55 17.19 -8.44
CA ALA A 78 4.29 15.95 -9.19
C ALA A 78 5.33 15.63 -10.29
N THR A 79 5.85 16.65 -10.98
CA THR A 79 6.92 16.45 -11.98
C THR A 79 8.26 16.14 -11.32
N ARG A 80 8.52 16.75 -10.16
CA ARG A 80 9.72 16.51 -9.35
C ARG A 80 9.69 15.09 -8.79
N SER A 81 8.60 14.66 -8.16
CA SER A 81 8.48 13.31 -7.60
C SER A 81 8.61 12.24 -8.68
N GLY A 82 7.98 12.43 -9.84
CA GLY A 82 8.11 11.49 -10.97
C GLY A 82 9.53 11.42 -11.58
N ALA A 83 10.35 12.46 -11.41
CA ALA A 83 11.76 12.43 -11.78
C ALA A 83 12.60 11.72 -10.71
N LEU A 84 12.37 12.03 -9.43
CA LEU A 84 13.09 11.44 -8.29
C LEU A 84 12.81 9.94 -8.16
N GLU A 85 11.59 9.48 -8.42
CA GLU A 85 11.22 8.06 -8.35
C GLU A 85 12.09 7.15 -9.25
N ARG A 86 12.67 7.73 -10.31
CA ARG A 86 13.53 7.00 -11.27
C ARG A 86 14.99 6.96 -10.85
N LEU A 87 15.39 7.73 -9.84
CA LEU A 87 16.77 7.81 -9.39
C LEU A 87 17.05 6.70 -8.39
N SER A 88 18.10 5.93 -8.67
CA SER A 88 18.63 4.93 -7.75
C SER A 88 19.30 5.56 -6.53
N GLY A 89 19.21 4.88 -5.40
CA GLY A 89 19.87 5.24 -4.13
C GLY A 89 19.06 6.13 -3.20
N ILE A 90 17.95 6.74 -3.66
CA ILE A 90 17.05 7.50 -2.78
C ILE A 90 16.31 6.55 -1.81
N ALA A 91 15.96 5.35 -2.27
CA ALA A 91 15.28 4.35 -1.44
C ALA A 91 16.10 3.99 -0.20
N ASP A 92 17.42 3.83 -0.32
CA ASP A 92 18.31 3.52 0.80
C ASP A 92 18.31 4.62 1.87
N ILE A 93 18.37 5.89 1.45
CA ILE A 93 18.37 7.04 2.37
C ILE A 93 17.06 7.07 3.15
N VAL A 94 15.92 6.91 2.46
CA VAL A 94 14.61 6.95 3.09
C VAL A 94 14.39 5.71 3.97
N TRP A 95 14.83 4.53 3.54
CA TRP A 95 14.77 3.30 4.33
C TRP A 95 15.45 3.48 5.69
N ASP A 96 16.69 3.99 5.69
CA ASP A 96 17.47 4.20 6.90
C ASP A 96 16.84 5.29 7.81
N GLU A 97 16.21 6.32 7.23
CA GLU A 97 15.54 7.38 7.99
C GLU A 97 14.25 6.92 8.68
N TYR A 98 13.59 5.89 8.14
CA TYR A 98 12.38 5.31 8.70
C TYR A 98 12.62 4.07 9.58
N ASP A 99 13.87 3.58 9.63
CA ASP A 99 14.30 2.36 10.33
C ASP A 99 13.38 1.15 10.03
N CYS A 100 13.15 0.92 8.73
CA CYS A 100 12.26 -0.14 8.26
C CYS A 100 12.78 -1.57 8.55
N SER A 101 14.00 -1.70 9.09
CA SER A 101 14.64 -2.99 9.40
C SER A 101 13.91 -3.80 10.48
N SER A 102 13.11 -3.13 11.30
CA SER A 102 12.30 -3.72 12.37
C SER A 102 10.85 -4.04 11.95
N ALA A 103 10.53 -3.89 10.67
CA ALA A 103 9.20 -4.13 10.15
C ALA A 103 8.89 -5.63 10.01
N GLY A 104 7.70 -6.04 10.46
CA GLY A 104 7.18 -7.37 10.14
C GLY A 104 6.71 -7.47 8.69
N LEU A 105 6.21 -6.36 8.14
CA LEU A 105 5.56 -6.32 6.83
C LEU A 105 5.71 -4.95 6.17
N LEU A 106 5.95 -4.94 4.86
CA LEU A 106 6.00 -3.73 4.03
C LEU A 106 5.07 -3.84 2.82
N PHE A 107 4.07 -2.96 2.75
CA PHE A 107 3.27 -2.75 1.55
C PHE A 107 3.95 -1.75 0.62
N ILE A 108 4.05 -2.09 -0.66
CA ILE A 108 4.61 -1.23 -1.72
C ILE A 108 3.55 -1.05 -2.80
N ALA A 109 2.95 0.14 -2.86
CA ALA A 109 1.99 0.52 -3.88
C ALA A 109 2.71 1.22 -5.04
N SER A 110 2.65 0.63 -6.23
CA SER A 110 3.12 1.25 -7.46
C SER A 110 2.32 0.69 -8.62
N ASN A 111 1.54 1.51 -9.32
CA ASN A 111 0.69 0.99 -10.38
C ASN A 111 1.48 0.31 -11.51
N SER A 112 2.67 0.83 -11.83
CA SER A 112 3.53 0.23 -12.86
C SER A 112 4.54 -0.76 -12.28
N GLY A 113 5.09 -0.51 -11.09
CA GLY A 113 6.14 -1.34 -10.52
C GLY A 113 7.47 -1.33 -11.29
N LEU A 114 7.78 -0.26 -12.02
CA LEU A 114 8.92 -0.23 -12.97
C LEU A 114 10.07 0.72 -12.57
N ASN A 115 9.84 1.65 -11.64
CA ASN A 115 10.82 2.69 -11.31
C ASN A 115 11.75 2.24 -10.17
N ALA A 116 12.90 2.91 -10.07
CA ALA A 116 13.94 2.57 -9.11
C ALA A 116 13.43 2.54 -7.67
N SER A 117 12.66 3.54 -7.23
CA SER A 117 12.26 3.63 -5.81
C SER A 117 11.48 2.43 -5.30
N SER A 118 10.41 2.00 -6.00
CA SER A 118 9.62 0.84 -5.53
C SER A 118 10.40 -0.46 -5.61
N ILE A 119 11.24 -0.62 -6.64
CA ILE A 119 12.10 -1.80 -6.81
C ILE A 119 13.17 -1.85 -5.72
N GLU A 120 13.84 -0.75 -5.43
CA GLU A 120 14.91 -0.69 -4.42
C GLU A 120 14.39 -0.85 -3.00
N PHE A 121 13.19 -0.33 -2.68
CA PHE A 121 12.51 -0.63 -1.42
C PHE A 121 12.25 -2.13 -1.25
N ALA A 122 11.77 -2.81 -2.29
CA ALA A 122 11.56 -4.26 -2.24
C ALA A 122 12.89 -5.04 -2.12
N LEU A 123 13.95 -4.61 -2.82
CA LEU A 123 15.27 -5.22 -2.71
C LEU A 123 15.89 -5.03 -1.32
N ARG A 124 15.70 -3.87 -0.69
CA ARG A 124 16.14 -3.61 0.69
C ARG A 124 15.37 -4.45 1.69
N ALA A 125 14.05 -4.52 1.56
CA ALA A 125 13.21 -5.39 2.38
C ALA A 125 13.68 -6.85 2.31
N LYS A 126 13.91 -7.38 1.10
CA LYS A 126 14.45 -8.73 0.90
C LYS A 126 15.83 -8.94 1.55
N LYS A 127 16.72 -7.95 1.46
CA LYS A 127 18.05 -8.00 2.09
C LYS A 127 17.97 -8.06 3.62
N GLU A 128 16.95 -7.43 4.19
CA GLU A 128 16.74 -7.30 5.63
C GLU A 128 15.69 -8.27 6.19
N ASN A 129 15.19 -9.20 5.36
CA ASN A 129 14.18 -10.22 5.70
C ASN A 129 12.82 -9.63 6.13
N VAL A 130 12.42 -8.50 5.56
CA VAL A 130 11.09 -7.92 5.72
C VAL A 130 10.17 -8.49 4.64
N THR A 131 9.03 -9.07 5.06
CA THR A 131 8.00 -9.56 4.15
C THR A 131 7.38 -8.42 3.34
N THR A 132 7.19 -8.63 2.04
CA THR A 132 6.72 -7.58 1.12
C THR A 132 5.43 -7.92 0.40
N VAL A 133 4.56 -6.91 0.25
CA VAL A 133 3.32 -6.99 -0.52
C VAL A 133 3.29 -5.89 -1.57
N ALA A 134 3.30 -6.25 -2.85
CA ALA A 134 3.07 -5.31 -3.93
C ALA A 134 1.57 -5.12 -4.19
N ILE A 135 1.11 -3.86 -4.24
CA ILE A 135 -0.18 -3.50 -4.85
C ILE A 135 0.11 -2.80 -6.17
N THR A 136 -0.13 -3.48 -7.28
CA THR A 136 0.29 -3.05 -8.63
C THR A 136 -0.76 -3.43 -9.68
N SER A 137 -0.71 -2.80 -10.86
CA SER A 137 -1.39 -3.34 -12.03
C SER A 137 -0.49 -4.38 -12.70
N VAL A 138 -0.90 -5.64 -12.70
CA VAL A 138 -0.17 -6.70 -13.40
C VAL A 138 -0.20 -6.45 -14.91
N ALA A 139 -1.31 -5.94 -15.44
CA ALA A 139 -1.44 -5.60 -16.85
C ALA A 139 -0.45 -4.50 -17.28
N GLN A 140 -0.33 -3.41 -16.50
CA GLN A 140 0.59 -2.32 -16.79
C GLN A 140 2.04 -2.74 -16.59
N SER A 141 2.35 -3.44 -15.49
CA SER A 141 3.70 -3.94 -15.23
C SER A 141 4.16 -4.87 -16.34
N THR A 142 3.33 -5.83 -16.78
CA THR A 142 3.66 -6.79 -17.84
C THR A 142 3.92 -6.10 -19.18
N ALA A 143 3.08 -5.14 -19.57
CA ALA A 143 3.15 -4.49 -20.88
C ALA A 143 4.37 -3.59 -21.10
N ASN A 144 5.10 -3.24 -20.04
CA ASN A 144 6.17 -2.25 -20.09
C ASN A 144 7.50 -2.81 -19.55
N ALA A 145 8.62 -2.25 -20.02
CA ALA A 145 9.95 -2.61 -19.53
C ALA A 145 10.25 -1.91 -18.20
N SER A 146 11.06 -2.57 -17.36
CA SER A 146 11.61 -1.94 -16.16
C SER A 146 12.47 -0.73 -16.53
N LYS A 147 12.48 0.27 -15.65
CA LYS A 147 13.35 1.45 -15.72
C LYS A 147 14.48 1.38 -14.70
N HIS A 148 14.49 0.38 -13.82
CA HIS A 148 15.59 0.14 -12.90
C HIS A 148 16.74 -0.59 -13.62
N PRO A 149 18.02 -0.27 -13.35
CA PRO A 149 19.17 -0.87 -14.03
C PRO A 149 19.26 -2.40 -13.96
N SER A 150 18.68 -3.05 -12.94
CA SER A 150 18.66 -4.52 -12.84
C SER A 150 17.71 -5.20 -13.84
N GLY A 151 16.79 -4.45 -14.45
CA GLY A 151 15.73 -5.01 -15.29
C GLY A 151 14.56 -5.63 -14.51
N GLU A 152 14.63 -5.69 -13.18
CA GLU A 152 13.59 -6.25 -12.32
C GLU A 152 12.31 -5.41 -12.34
N LYS A 153 11.18 -6.04 -12.03
CA LYS A 153 9.90 -5.37 -11.79
C LYS A 153 9.47 -5.65 -10.36
N LEU A 154 8.79 -4.70 -9.72
CA LEU A 154 8.30 -4.84 -8.35
C LEU A 154 7.61 -6.18 -8.11
N MET A 155 6.64 -6.53 -8.97
CA MET A 155 5.87 -7.78 -8.88
C MET A 155 6.68 -9.08 -8.96
N ASN A 156 7.92 -9.03 -9.45
CA ASN A 156 8.76 -10.23 -9.58
C ASN A 156 9.62 -10.47 -8.33
N ILE A 157 9.77 -9.45 -7.48
CA ILE A 157 10.72 -9.46 -6.37
C ILE A 157 10.06 -9.30 -5.00
N THR A 158 8.73 -9.14 -4.95
CA THR A 158 7.94 -9.13 -3.72
C THR A 158 7.36 -10.50 -3.39
N ASP A 159 7.15 -10.78 -2.11
CA ASP A 159 6.64 -12.08 -1.64
C ASP A 159 5.18 -12.30 -2.03
N TYR A 160 4.36 -11.25 -1.90
CA TYR A 160 2.96 -11.26 -2.31
C TYR A 160 2.69 -10.17 -3.36
N VAL A 161 1.81 -10.47 -4.31
CA VAL A 161 1.36 -9.52 -5.34
C VAL A 161 -0.15 -9.50 -5.35
N ILE A 162 -0.73 -8.34 -5.07
CA ILE A 162 -2.15 -8.07 -5.22
C ILE A 162 -2.33 -7.23 -6.50
N ASP A 163 -2.96 -7.83 -7.51
CA ASP A 163 -3.32 -7.13 -8.74
C ASP A 163 -4.49 -6.17 -8.46
N ASN A 164 -4.27 -4.87 -8.67
CA ASN A 164 -5.30 -3.85 -8.53
C ASN A 164 -6.27 -3.82 -9.73
N GLY A 165 -6.04 -4.64 -10.76
CA GLY A 165 -6.93 -4.83 -11.90
C GLY A 165 -7.00 -3.63 -12.86
N ALA A 166 -6.20 -2.58 -12.63
CA ALA A 166 -6.14 -1.45 -13.54
C ALA A 166 -5.52 -1.87 -14.88
N PRO A 167 -6.01 -1.37 -16.03
CA PRO A 167 -5.42 -1.69 -17.32
C PRO A 167 -4.07 -0.99 -17.52
N ASN A 168 -3.33 -1.36 -18.57
CA ASN A 168 -2.16 -0.58 -18.99
C ASN A 168 -2.56 0.87 -19.31
N GLY A 169 -2.05 1.83 -18.54
CA GLY A 169 -2.42 3.24 -18.64
C GLY A 169 -3.48 3.69 -17.64
N ASP A 170 -3.96 2.81 -16.76
CA ASP A 170 -4.83 3.06 -15.60
C ASP A 170 -6.26 3.56 -15.89
N GLY A 171 -6.51 4.16 -17.05
CA GLY A 171 -7.85 4.63 -17.43
C GLY A 171 -8.73 3.50 -17.99
N ILE A 172 -9.98 3.43 -17.53
CA ILE A 172 -10.97 2.42 -17.94
C ILE A 172 -12.03 2.94 -18.92
N LEU A 173 -11.93 4.20 -19.34
CA LEU A 173 -12.85 4.84 -20.28
C LEU A 173 -12.06 5.44 -21.44
N ASP A 174 -12.48 5.13 -22.66
CA ASP A 174 -11.93 5.71 -23.89
C ASP A 174 -13.02 6.50 -24.62
N TYR A 175 -12.71 7.75 -24.96
CA TYR A 175 -13.58 8.65 -25.73
C TYR A 175 -12.90 9.16 -27.01
N GLY A 176 -11.83 8.50 -27.46
CA GLY A 176 -11.10 8.80 -28.69
C GLY A 176 -9.92 9.77 -28.55
N SER A 177 -9.77 10.46 -27.41
CA SER A 177 -8.64 11.36 -27.11
C SER A 177 -7.62 10.79 -26.12
N GLY A 178 -7.83 9.56 -25.64
CA GLY A 178 -7.03 8.90 -24.62
C GLY A 178 -7.89 8.29 -23.52
N LEU A 179 -7.23 7.55 -22.63
CA LEU A 179 -7.88 6.88 -21.50
C LEU A 179 -8.13 7.85 -20.34
N THR A 180 -9.28 7.71 -19.67
CA THR A 180 -9.64 8.44 -18.46
C THR A 180 -10.36 7.54 -17.45
N GLY A 181 -10.62 8.07 -16.25
CA GLY A 181 -11.17 7.31 -15.13
C GLY A 181 -10.12 6.36 -14.57
N GLY A 182 -9.11 6.90 -13.88
CA GLY A 182 -8.08 6.09 -13.22
C GLY A 182 -8.72 5.11 -12.25
N PHE A 183 -8.40 3.82 -12.40
CA PHE A 183 -9.03 2.74 -11.67
C PHE A 183 -8.21 2.31 -10.45
N SER A 184 -6.88 2.40 -10.54
CA SER A 184 -5.93 1.91 -9.54
C SER A 184 -6.17 2.45 -8.13
N SER A 185 -6.60 3.70 -7.99
CA SER A 185 -6.95 4.28 -6.68
C SER A 185 -8.27 3.73 -6.13
N LEU A 186 -9.29 3.56 -6.97
CA LEU A 186 -10.59 3.02 -6.53
C LEU A 186 -10.43 1.59 -6.06
N SER A 187 -9.79 0.75 -6.87
CA SER A 187 -9.56 -0.66 -6.51
C SER A 187 -8.54 -0.81 -5.40
N GLY A 188 -7.47 -0.01 -5.40
CA GLY A 188 -6.50 0.02 -4.33
C GLY A 188 -7.11 0.34 -2.97
N ILE A 189 -7.97 1.37 -2.87
CA ILE A 189 -8.67 1.72 -1.63
C ILE A 189 -9.58 0.56 -1.18
N ALA A 190 -10.29 -0.09 -2.11
CA ALA A 190 -11.12 -1.24 -1.78
C ALA A 190 -10.28 -2.41 -1.23
N ILE A 191 -9.15 -2.73 -1.87
CA ILE A 191 -8.20 -3.74 -1.39
C ILE A 191 -7.72 -3.42 0.03
N VAL A 192 -7.25 -2.19 0.27
CA VAL A 192 -6.75 -1.74 1.58
C VAL A 192 -7.82 -1.89 2.65
N GLN A 193 -9.04 -1.41 2.39
CA GLN A 193 -10.14 -1.51 3.35
C GLN A 193 -10.56 -2.97 3.60
N SER A 194 -10.57 -3.81 2.57
CA SER A 194 -10.82 -5.25 2.71
C SER A 194 -9.77 -5.91 3.61
N LEU A 195 -8.47 -5.71 3.36
CA LEU A 195 -7.39 -6.28 4.18
C LEU A 195 -7.48 -5.83 5.65
N MET A 196 -7.67 -4.54 5.88
CA MET A 196 -7.74 -3.97 7.23
C MET A 196 -8.95 -4.49 8.02
N SER A 197 -10.12 -4.46 7.39
CA SER A 197 -11.35 -4.93 8.03
C SER A 197 -11.32 -6.42 8.33
N GLU A 198 -10.77 -7.22 7.42
CA GLU A 198 -10.67 -8.67 7.58
C GLU A 198 -9.62 -9.06 8.61
N THR A 199 -8.49 -8.36 8.67
CA THR A 199 -7.47 -8.54 9.72
C THR A 199 -8.08 -8.32 11.10
N ILE A 200 -8.82 -7.22 11.30
CA ILE A 200 -9.50 -6.93 12.57
C ILE A 200 -10.55 -8.01 12.89
N ARG A 201 -11.28 -8.49 11.88
CA ARG A 201 -12.28 -9.56 12.04
C ARG A 201 -11.63 -10.87 12.51
N ILE A 202 -10.52 -11.28 11.89
CA ILE A 202 -9.79 -12.50 12.26
C ILE A 202 -9.20 -12.38 13.66
N CYS A 203 -8.54 -11.25 13.98
CA CYS A 203 -8.04 -11.01 15.34
C CYS A 203 -9.16 -11.17 16.40
N GLY A 204 -10.36 -10.63 16.12
CA GLY A 204 -11.50 -10.77 17.01
C GLY A 204 -12.04 -12.20 17.15
N LEU A 205 -11.92 -13.04 16.13
CA LEU A 205 -12.27 -14.47 16.20
C LEU A 205 -11.23 -15.30 16.95
N GLU A 206 -9.96 -14.89 16.88
CA GLU A 206 -8.81 -15.58 17.48
C GLU A 206 -8.45 -15.02 18.88
N GLU A 207 -9.25 -14.09 19.40
CA GLU A 207 -9.04 -13.42 20.68
C GLU A 207 -7.71 -12.64 20.77
N ILE A 208 -7.20 -12.17 19.62
CA ILE A 208 -6.04 -11.29 19.48
C ILE A 208 -6.50 -9.82 19.60
N ASP A 209 -5.86 -9.03 20.46
CA ASP A 209 -6.22 -7.63 20.69
C ASP A 209 -5.69 -6.72 19.57
N ALA A 210 -6.48 -6.53 18.52
CA ALA A 210 -6.12 -5.68 17.39
C ALA A 210 -6.16 -4.18 17.77
N PRO A 211 -5.05 -3.43 17.60
CA PRO A 211 -5.04 -2.01 17.88
C PRO A 211 -5.66 -1.24 16.70
N PHE A 212 -6.90 -0.76 16.81
CA PHE A 212 -7.53 0.04 15.74
C PHE A 212 -8.26 1.28 16.26
N TYR A 213 -8.31 2.32 15.42
CA TYR A 213 -8.91 3.60 15.75
C TYR A 213 -10.44 3.57 15.62
N GLN A 214 -11.14 4.09 16.62
CA GLN A 214 -12.58 4.34 16.56
C GLN A 214 -12.89 5.75 16.04
N SER A 215 -14.08 5.95 15.47
CA SER A 215 -14.53 7.29 15.07
C SER A 215 -14.63 8.21 16.28
N GLN A 216 -14.08 9.43 16.17
CA GLN A 216 -14.12 10.39 17.27
C GLN A 216 -15.52 10.96 17.54
N ASN A 217 -16.45 10.81 16.59
CA ASN A 217 -17.78 11.43 16.61
C ASN A 217 -18.91 10.46 17.00
N THR A 218 -18.60 9.26 17.49
CA THR A 218 -19.59 8.25 17.90
C THR A 218 -19.37 7.83 19.35
N GLU A 219 -20.38 7.19 19.95
CA GLU A 219 -20.20 6.47 21.21
C GLU A 219 -19.09 5.44 21.04
N ARG A 220 -18.15 5.40 21.99
CA ARG A 220 -16.88 4.68 21.85
C ARG A 220 -16.49 3.98 23.14
N LYS A 221 -15.82 2.84 23.00
CA LYS A 221 -15.29 2.08 24.14
C LYS A 221 -13.93 2.62 24.60
N ASN A 222 -13.17 3.28 23.73
CA ASN A 222 -11.84 3.84 24.00
C ASN A 222 -11.63 5.19 23.28
N THR A 223 -10.63 5.98 23.66
CA THR A 223 -10.45 7.39 23.20
C THR A 223 -9.38 7.57 22.13
N ASN A 224 -8.86 6.49 21.53
CA ASN A 224 -7.68 6.44 20.64
C ASN A 224 -6.37 7.03 21.24
N ALA A 225 -6.44 7.82 22.32
CA ALA A 225 -5.30 8.50 22.93
C ALA A 225 -4.23 7.52 23.42
N ASP A 226 -4.64 6.36 23.94
CA ASP A 226 -3.72 5.31 24.38
C ASP A 226 -2.99 4.67 23.20
N LEU A 227 -3.67 4.47 22.05
CA LEU A 227 -3.05 3.99 20.82
C LEU A 227 -2.03 4.99 20.29
N TYR A 228 -2.38 6.27 20.23
CA TYR A 228 -1.41 7.31 19.84
C TYR A 228 -0.21 7.31 20.78
N LYS A 229 -0.42 7.24 22.09
CA LYS A 229 0.67 7.17 23.06
C LYS A 229 1.54 5.92 22.87
N GLN A 230 0.94 4.77 22.60
CA GLN A 230 1.64 3.50 22.35
C GLN A 230 2.52 3.57 21.12
N PHE A 231 2.03 4.13 20.00
CA PHE A 231 2.72 4.07 18.71
C PHE A 231 3.54 5.31 18.36
N LYS A 232 3.40 6.44 19.09
CA LYS A 232 4.08 7.71 18.76
C LYS A 232 5.60 7.62 18.64
N SER A 233 6.27 6.77 19.42
CA SER A 233 7.73 6.61 19.32
C SER A 233 8.17 5.70 18.18
N ARG A 234 7.27 4.91 17.60
CA ARG A 234 7.53 3.92 16.55
C ARG A 234 7.07 4.40 15.17
N ILE A 235 6.12 5.34 15.13
CA ILE A 235 5.50 5.82 13.90
C ILE A 235 5.74 7.32 13.76
N LYS A 236 6.59 7.68 12.79
CA LYS A 236 7.13 9.03 12.60
C LYS A 236 6.08 10.13 12.41
N HIS A 237 4.90 9.80 11.87
CA HIS A 237 3.87 10.77 11.48
C HIS A 237 2.70 10.89 12.48
N LEU A 238 2.83 10.32 13.69
CA LEU A 238 1.83 10.42 14.78
C LEU A 238 2.06 11.59 15.76
#